data_AF-A0A3N5L177-F1
#
_entry.id   AF-A0A3N5L177-F1
#
_cell.length_a   1.000
_cell.length_b   1.000
_cell.length_c   1.000
_cell.angle_alpha   90.00
_cell.angle_beta   90.00
_cell.angle_gamma   90.00
#
_symmetry.space_group_name_H-M   'P 1'
#
loop_
_entity.id
_entity.type
_entity.pdbx_description
1 polymer ?
#
loop_
_entity_poly.entity_id
_entity_poly.type
_entity_poly.pdbx_seq_one_letter_code
_entity_poly.pdbx_strand_id
1 'polypeptide(L)'
;MAAAAPASPLIDALRKLGPHDHLCSVYDTREEQFAVTMPFIAIGLERHEKCIYIAESDGLDSTRKAMRASGIDVVQAEKSGALTLTTKEQTYLGRGSFDPDWMFAFWREAAEKAQAGGFSALRATNETDWVLRGGPGMERWTEYESRLTETMAETNCLALCQYNWRRFPPGLILDLIRTHPIVVYRDVVCRNLYYAPPREFLEPAQPMREAERLLRNIREHEQQIQHLTQALGAVNEELEAFAYSVSHDLRAPLHHINGFSQLLVEELGSGIDPTSAHYLTRIRE
;
A
#
# COMPACT_ATOMS: atom_id res chain seq x y z
N MET A 1 -2.88 -28.16 -5.06
CA MET A 1 -2.39 -26.78 -5.13
C MET A 1 -3.39 -25.91 -4.39
N ALA A 2 -3.03 -25.38 -3.23
CA ALA A 2 -3.88 -24.41 -2.54
C ALA A 2 -3.94 -23.15 -3.41
N ALA A 3 -5.14 -22.72 -3.78
CA ALA A 3 -5.33 -21.43 -4.43
C ALA A 3 -4.73 -20.36 -3.51
N ALA A 4 -3.78 -19.58 -4.03
CA ALA A 4 -3.29 -18.39 -3.33
C ALA A 4 -4.51 -17.52 -3.00
N ALA A 5 -4.66 -17.14 -1.73
CA ALA A 5 -5.70 -16.20 -1.34
C ALA A 5 -5.58 -14.94 -2.23
N PRO A 6 -6.69 -14.37 -2.72
CA PRO A 6 -6.63 -13.17 -3.55
C PRO A 6 -5.86 -12.07 -2.81
N ALA A 7 -4.89 -11.45 -3.48
CA ALA A 7 -4.12 -10.35 -2.92
C ALA A 7 -5.08 -9.25 -2.49
N SER A 8 -4.95 -8.79 -1.25
CA SER A 8 -5.77 -7.67 -0.74
C SER A 8 -5.42 -6.40 -1.54
N PRO A 9 -6.42 -5.64 -2.06
CA PRO A 9 -6.17 -4.39 -2.76
C PRO A 9 -5.28 -3.40 -1.99
N LEU A 10 -5.40 -3.41 -0.65
CA LEU A 10 -4.53 -2.66 0.26
C LEU A 10 -3.06 -3.07 0.11
N ILE A 11 -2.78 -4.38 0.13
CA ILE A 11 -1.41 -4.92 0.03
C ILE A 11 -0.80 -4.54 -1.31
N ASP A 12 -1.56 -4.66 -2.41
CA ASP A 12 -1.09 -4.28 -3.74
C ASP A 12 -0.80 -2.77 -3.83
N ALA A 13 -1.62 -1.94 -3.19
CA ALA A 13 -1.38 -0.51 -3.10
C ALA A 13 -0.15 -0.19 -2.25
N LEU A 14 0.04 -0.84 -1.09
CA LEU A 14 1.23 -0.69 -0.26
C LEU A 14 2.50 -1.13 -0.98
N ARG A 15 2.43 -2.15 -1.85
CA ARG A 15 3.56 -2.58 -2.71
C ARG A 15 3.93 -1.52 -3.75
N LYS A 16 3.05 -0.60 -4.12
CA LYS A 16 3.40 0.49 -5.05
C LYS A 16 4.17 1.62 -4.37
N LEU A 17 4.22 1.65 -3.04
CA LEU A 17 5.02 2.62 -2.29
C LEU A 17 6.51 2.31 -2.41
N GLY A 18 7.32 3.36 -2.35
CA GLY A 18 8.77 3.28 -2.46
C GLY A 18 9.50 4.20 -1.49
N PRO A 19 10.84 4.20 -1.54
CA PRO A 19 11.62 5.22 -0.86
C PRO A 19 11.15 6.62 -1.25
N HIS A 20 11.33 7.58 -0.36
CA HIS A 20 10.88 8.97 -0.45
C HIS A 20 9.41 9.21 -0.13
N ASP A 21 8.57 8.18 -0.08
CA ASP A 21 7.16 8.36 0.28
C ASP A 21 7.03 8.69 1.79
N HIS A 22 6.10 9.59 2.09
CA HIS A 22 5.65 9.90 3.44
C HIS A 22 4.13 9.74 3.50
N LEU A 23 3.67 8.85 4.37
CA LEU A 23 2.26 8.51 4.47
C LEU A 23 1.79 8.46 5.91
N CYS A 24 0.52 8.80 6.13
CA CYS A 24 -0.16 8.52 7.39
C CYS A 24 -1.16 7.39 7.24
N SER A 25 -1.40 6.66 8.32
CA SER A 25 -2.54 5.74 8.45
C SER A 25 -3.42 6.21 9.59
N VAL A 26 -4.70 6.37 9.31
CA VAL A 26 -5.70 6.75 10.29
C VAL A 26 -6.58 5.54 10.60
N TYR A 27 -6.54 5.09 11.86
CA TYR A 27 -7.18 3.86 12.30
C TYR A 27 -8.09 4.10 13.50
N ASP A 28 -9.14 3.29 13.65
CA ASP A 28 -10.01 3.28 14.82
C ASP A 28 -9.55 2.18 15.81
N THR A 29 -9.33 0.98 15.29
CA THR A 29 -9.01 -0.21 16.11
C THR A 29 -7.58 -0.70 15.91
N ARG A 30 -7.09 -1.51 16.87
CA ARG A 30 -5.77 -2.15 16.76
C ARG A 30 -5.70 -3.15 15.60
N GLU A 31 -6.83 -3.75 15.24
CA GLU A 31 -6.94 -4.64 14.07
C GLU A 31 -6.72 -3.84 12.77
N GLU A 32 -7.38 -2.69 12.61
CA GLU A 32 -7.17 -1.81 11.46
C GLU A 32 -5.73 -1.29 11.39
N GLN A 33 -5.16 -0.88 12.53
CA GLN A 33 -3.76 -0.46 12.62
C GLN A 33 -2.82 -1.56 12.11
N PHE A 34 -3.02 -2.81 12.55
CA PHE A 34 -2.21 -3.95 12.15
C PHE A 34 -2.46 -4.43 10.72
N ALA A 35 -3.67 -4.26 10.21
CA ALA A 35 -4.00 -4.56 8.81
C ALA A 35 -3.17 -3.73 7.82
N VAL A 36 -2.74 -2.52 8.21
CA VAL A 36 -1.85 -1.68 7.40
C VAL A 36 -0.38 -1.93 7.75
N THR A 37 -0.03 -1.90 9.04
CA THR A 37 1.36 -1.87 9.48
C THR A 37 2.08 -3.21 9.33
N MET A 38 1.38 -4.34 9.49
CA MET A 38 2.01 -5.66 9.34
C MET A 38 2.41 -5.93 7.88
N PRO A 39 1.52 -5.76 6.88
CA PRO A 39 1.94 -5.86 5.47
C PRO A 39 3.00 -4.82 5.11
N PHE A 40 2.91 -3.59 5.62
CA PHE A 40 3.92 -2.55 5.38
C PHE A 40 5.33 -3.01 5.80
N ILE A 41 5.48 -3.61 6.99
CA ILE A 41 6.76 -4.15 7.45
C ILE A 41 7.17 -5.40 6.67
N ALA A 42 6.23 -6.31 6.40
CA ALA A 42 6.51 -7.54 5.65
C ALA A 42 7.05 -7.24 4.24
N ILE A 43 6.44 -6.28 3.53
CA ILE A 43 6.89 -5.81 2.20
C ILE A 43 8.33 -5.28 2.27
N GLY A 44 8.68 -4.51 3.31
CA GLY A 44 10.05 -4.00 3.48
C GLY A 44 11.07 -5.11 3.69
N LEU A 45 10.75 -6.09 4.54
CA LEU A 45 11.62 -7.24 4.79
C LEU A 45 11.81 -8.10 3.53
N GLU A 46 10.74 -8.34 2.76
CA GLU A 46 10.81 -9.02 1.45
C GLU A 46 11.72 -8.30 0.45
N ARG A 47 11.77 -6.96 0.51
CA ARG A 47 12.59 -6.11 -0.36
C ARG A 47 14.01 -5.88 0.13
N HIS A 48 14.42 -6.56 1.20
CA HIS A 48 15.72 -6.35 1.85
C HIS A 48 15.91 -4.90 2.32
N GLU A 49 14.84 -4.27 2.80
CA GLU A 49 14.87 -2.95 3.44
C GLU A 49 15.09 -3.12 4.95
N LYS A 50 15.69 -2.11 5.59
CA LYS A 50 15.75 -2.06 7.06
C LYS A 50 14.45 -1.49 7.59
N CYS A 51 13.75 -2.24 8.43
CA CYS A 51 12.48 -1.87 9.03
C CYS A 51 12.67 -1.39 10.47
N ILE A 52 12.11 -0.22 10.81
CA ILE A 52 12.01 0.30 12.18
C ILE A 52 10.53 0.43 12.53
N TYR A 53 10.12 -0.21 13.63
CA TYR A 53 8.80 -0.02 14.21
C TYR A 53 8.93 0.63 15.58
N ILE A 54 8.37 1.82 15.72
CA ILE A 54 8.36 2.59 16.97
C ILE A 54 6.98 2.41 17.61
N ALA A 55 6.91 1.56 18.63
CA ALA A 55 5.68 1.27 19.35
C ALA A 55 5.51 2.17 20.59
N GLU A 56 4.29 2.21 21.12
CA GLU A 56 4.08 2.59 22.52
C GLU A 56 4.80 1.61 23.47
N SER A 57 5.26 2.10 24.62
CA SER A 57 6.14 1.34 25.52
C SER A 57 5.49 0.06 26.09
N ASP A 58 4.17 0.05 26.24
CA ASP A 58 3.36 -1.11 26.64
C ASP A 58 2.87 -1.96 25.46
N GLY A 59 3.14 -1.53 24.22
CA GLY A 59 2.65 -2.15 22.98
C GLY A 59 3.65 -3.10 22.30
N LEU A 60 4.88 -3.23 22.78
CA LEU A 60 5.92 -4.03 22.09
C LEU A 60 5.55 -5.51 21.99
N ASP A 61 5.07 -6.12 23.08
CA ASP A 61 4.71 -7.55 23.09
C ASP A 61 3.53 -7.86 22.17
N SER A 62 2.51 -7.00 22.17
CA SER A 62 1.34 -7.16 21.29
C SER A 62 1.72 -6.97 19.82
N THR A 63 2.59 -6.01 19.53
CA THR A 63 3.15 -5.77 18.19
C THR A 63 3.96 -6.97 17.70
N ARG A 64 4.86 -7.51 18.54
CA ARG A 64 5.64 -8.70 18.20
C ARG A 64 4.74 -9.92 17.95
N LYS A 65 3.68 -10.08 18.74
CA LYS A 65 2.68 -11.14 18.54
C LYS A 65 1.94 -10.98 17.21
N ALA A 66 1.53 -9.76 16.87
CA ALA A 66 0.87 -9.46 15.60
C ALA A 66 1.78 -9.74 14.40
N MET A 67 3.04 -9.29 14.45
CA MET A 67 4.03 -9.56 13.39
C MET A 67 4.20 -11.06 13.13
N ARG A 68 4.32 -11.87 14.19
CA ARG A 68 4.41 -13.34 14.07
C ARG A 68 3.14 -13.93 13.47
N ALA A 69 1.97 -13.45 13.89
CA ALA A 69 0.69 -13.91 13.35
C ALA A 69 0.53 -13.58 11.86
N SER A 70 1.15 -12.49 11.39
CA SER A 70 1.22 -12.10 9.98
C SER A 70 2.34 -12.80 9.19
N GLY A 71 3.05 -13.76 9.79
CA GLY A 71 4.07 -14.56 9.11
C GLY A 71 5.49 -13.95 9.12
N ILE A 72 5.72 -12.85 9.84
CA ILE A 72 7.05 -12.26 9.96
C ILE A 72 7.88 -13.07 10.97
N ASP A 73 9.05 -13.58 10.55
CA ASP A 73 10.05 -14.13 11.46
C ASP A 73 10.79 -12.99 12.18
N VAL A 74 10.16 -12.49 13.24
CA VAL A 74 10.68 -11.36 14.03
C VAL A 74 12.06 -11.67 14.61
N VAL A 75 12.30 -12.92 15.04
CA VAL A 75 13.56 -13.30 15.69
C VAL A 75 14.71 -13.23 14.69
N GLN A 76 14.52 -13.81 13.51
CA GLN A 76 15.54 -13.75 12.47
C GLN A 76 15.73 -12.32 11.93
N ALA A 77 14.65 -11.56 11.76
CA ALA A 77 14.73 -10.19 11.26
C ALA A 77 15.48 -9.24 12.22
N GLU A 78 15.30 -9.39 13.53
CA GLU A 78 16.09 -8.62 14.51
C GLU A 78 17.54 -9.09 14.56
N LYS A 79 17.79 -10.40 14.49
CA LYS A 79 19.14 -10.97 14.50
C LYS A 79 19.96 -10.52 13.29
N SER A 80 19.34 -10.39 12.12
CA SER A 80 20.00 -9.84 10.92
C SER A 80 20.12 -8.32 10.92
N GLY A 81 19.50 -7.63 11.89
CA GLY A 81 19.41 -6.17 11.93
C GLY A 81 18.42 -5.57 10.93
N ALA A 82 17.66 -6.41 10.21
CA ALA A 82 16.64 -6.00 9.25
C ALA A 82 15.38 -5.44 9.92
N LEU A 83 15.11 -5.79 11.18
CA LEU A 83 14.02 -5.24 11.97
C LEU A 83 14.55 -4.66 13.29
N THR A 84 14.09 -3.47 13.64
CA THR A 84 14.31 -2.86 14.95
C THR A 84 12.95 -2.50 15.55
N LEU A 85 12.61 -3.13 16.67
CA LEU A 85 11.47 -2.75 17.50
C LEU A 85 11.98 -1.86 18.63
N THR A 86 11.43 -0.66 18.75
CA THR A 86 11.89 0.35 19.72
C THR A 86 10.70 1.14 20.26
N THR A 87 10.92 1.90 21.33
CA THR A 87 9.90 2.82 21.87
C THR A 87 10.24 4.27 21.52
N LYS A 88 9.25 5.16 21.72
CA LYS A 88 9.44 6.62 21.61
C LYS A 88 10.50 7.17 22.56
N GLU A 89 10.65 6.60 23.77
CA GLU A 89 11.66 7.04 24.75
C GLU A 89 13.07 6.80 24.22
N GLN A 90 13.24 5.74 23.44
CA GLN A 90 14.53 5.36 22.85
C GLN A 90 14.79 6.08 21.51
N THR A 91 13.76 6.69 20.91
CA THR A 91 13.84 7.44 19.66
C THR A 91 13.52 8.93 19.89
N TYR A 92 12.26 9.32 19.71
CA TYR A 92 11.78 10.70 19.74
C TYR A 92 12.11 11.49 21.00
N LEU A 93 12.16 10.82 22.16
CA LEU A 93 12.42 11.44 23.46
C LEU A 93 13.78 11.06 24.05
N GLY A 94 14.69 10.49 23.25
CA GLY A 94 15.99 10.00 23.70
C GLY A 94 16.91 11.07 24.31
N ARG A 95 16.61 12.35 24.09
CA ARG A 95 17.32 13.50 24.68
C ARG A 95 16.51 14.24 25.75
N GLY A 96 15.39 13.67 26.22
CA GLY A 96 14.52 14.26 27.24
C GLY A 96 13.52 15.30 26.72
N SER A 97 13.65 15.75 25.47
CA SER A 97 12.73 16.65 24.77
C SER A 97 12.65 16.29 23.30
N PHE A 98 11.49 16.51 22.68
CA PHE A 98 11.31 16.35 21.24
C PHE A 98 11.91 17.54 20.48
N ASP A 99 12.75 17.27 19.49
CA ASP A 99 13.38 18.29 18.65
C ASP A 99 13.34 17.86 17.17
N PRO A 100 12.53 18.53 16.33
CA PRO A 100 12.43 18.25 14.90
C PRO A 100 13.79 18.22 14.18
N ASP A 101 14.69 19.17 14.44
CA ASP A 101 15.93 19.30 13.68
C ASP A 101 16.88 18.12 13.97
N TRP A 102 16.89 17.66 15.22
CA TRP A 102 17.57 16.43 15.59
C TRP A 102 16.90 15.20 14.97
N MET A 103 15.57 15.12 14.96
CA MET A 103 14.86 14.00 14.35
C MET A 103 15.16 13.85 12.86
N PHE A 104 15.26 14.96 12.12
CA PHE A 104 15.64 14.91 10.71
C PHE A 104 17.08 14.42 10.52
N ALA A 105 18.01 14.86 11.36
CA ALA A 105 19.38 14.34 11.36
C ALA A 105 19.41 12.83 11.68
N PHE A 106 18.63 12.39 12.67
CA PHE A 106 18.49 10.98 13.03
C PHE A 106 17.99 10.14 11.85
N TRP A 107 16.94 10.58 11.15
CA TRP A 107 16.41 9.85 10.00
C TRP A 107 17.38 9.76 8.84
N ARG A 108 18.11 10.84 8.54
CA ARG A 108 19.17 10.84 7.52
C ARG A 108 20.27 9.84 7.88
N GLU A 109 20.79 9.91 9.10
CA GLU A 109 21.84 9.01 9.58
C GLU A 109 21.36 7.55 9.60
N ALA A 110 20.11 7.29 9.99
CA ALA A 110 19.54 5.95 9.98
C ALA A 110 19.42 5.38 8.57
N ALA A 111 19.03 6.20 7.59
CA ALA A 111 18.95 5.81 6.18
C ALA A 111 20.34 5.51 5.60
N GLU A 112 21.31 6.38 5.85
CA GLU A 112 22.72 6.17 5.46
C GLU A 112 23.30 4.89 6.07
N LYS A 113 23.05 4.65 7.36
CA LYS A 113 23.47 3.42 8.05
C LYS A 113 22.79 2.17 7.49
N ALA A 114 21.52 2.25 7.12
CA ALA A 114 20.82 1.14 6.48
C ALA A 114 21.48 0.79 5.14
N GLN A 115 21.76 1.79 4.30
CA GLN A 115 22.43 1.59 3.03
C GLN A 115 23.85 1.06 3.19
N ALA A 116 24.64 1.62 4.11
CA ALA A 116 25.98 1.14 4.42
C ALA A 116 25.99 -0.30 4.97
N GLY A 117 24.90 -0.72 5.64
CA GLY A 117 24.66 -2.09 6.09
C GLY A 117 24.18 -3.04 5.01
N GLY A 118 24.03 -2.59 3.76
CA GLY A 118 23.61 -3.40 2.61
C GLY A 118 22.09 -3.48 2.40
N PHE A 119 21.29 -2.69 3.13
CA PHE A 119 19.84 -2.64 2.93
C PHE A 119 19.48 -1.75 1.74
N SER A 120 18.41 -2.11 1.02
CA SER A 120 17.97 -1.40 -0.18
C SER A 120 17.36 -0.04 0.11
N ALA A 121 16.73 0.13 1.29
CA ALA A 121 16.19 1.38 1.82
C ALA A 121 15.94 1.28 3.34
N LEU A 122 15.58 2.41 3.96
CA LEU A 122 15.01 2.44 5.30
C LEU A 122 13.48 2.54 5.22
N ARG A 123 12.76 1.75 6.03
CA ARG A 123 11.32 1.79 6.18
C ARG A 123 10.99 1.98 7.65
N ALA A 124 10.36 3.10 7.99
CA ALA A 124 10.01 3.43 9.37
C ALA A 124 8.50 3.54 9.56
N THR A 125 8.02 3.11 10.72
CA THR A 125 6.66 3.40 11.15
C THR A 125 6.61 3.69 12.64
N ASN A 126 5.74 4.62 13.05
CA ASN A 126 5.62 5.05 14.42
C ASN A 126 4.16 5.20 14.86
N GLU A 127 3.87 4.70 16.06
CA GLU A 127 2.66 5.03 16.80
C GLU A 127 2.81 6.45 17.35
N THR A 128 1.77 7.28 17.26
CA THR A 128 1.82 8.71 17.61
C THR A 128 0.93 9.09 18.79
N ASP A 129 0.25 8.13 19.42
CA ASP A 129 -0.69 8.38 20.52
C ASP A 129 -0.05 9.13 21.70
N TRP A 130 1.26 8.99 21.88
CA TRP A 130 2.05 9.73 22.85
C TRP A 130 2.12 11.23 22.62
N VAL A 131 1.94 11.71 21.39
CA VAL A 131 1.89 13.14 21.06
C VAL A 131 0.79 13.83 21.88
N LEU A 132 -0.33 13.13 22.07
CA LEU A 132 -1.48 13.63 22.82
C LEU A 132 -1.22 13.76 24.33
N ARG A 133 -0.20 13.08 24.86
CA ARG A 133 0.20 13.19 26.28
C ARG A 133 1.00 14.46 26.55
N GLY A 134 1.44 15.16 25.51
CA GLY A 134 2.29 16.34 25.61
C GLY A 134 3.70 16.01 26.12
N GLY A 135 4.51 17.04 26.33
CA GLY A 135 5.89 16.93 26.77
C GLY A 135 6.75 18.08 26.23
N PRO A 136 7.99 18.23 26.72
CA PRO A 136 8.89 19.28 26.24
C PRO A 136 9.17 19.15 24.74
N GLY A 137 8.89 20.21 23.97
CA GLY A 137 9.13 20.27 22.51
C GLY A 137 7.94 19.83 21.66
N MET A 138 6.88 19.25 22.25
CA MET A 138 5.73 18.73 21.51
C MET A 138 4.91 19.80 20.80
N GLU A 139 5.04 21.06 21.19
CA GLU A 139 4.48 22.21 20.47
C GLU A 139 4.99 22.32 19.02
N ARG A 140 6.15 21.71 18.72
CA ARG A 140 6.76 21.65 17.38
C ARG A 140 6.39 20.39 16.59
N TRP A 141 5.43 19.58 17.07
CA TRP A 141 5.02 18.35 16.36
C TRP A 141 4.50 18.62 14.95
N THR A 142 3.65 19.63 14.78
CA THR A 142 3.09 19.97 13.48
C THR A 142 4.17 20.49 12.51
N GLU A 143 5.17 21.21 13.02
CA GLU A 143 6.37 21.59 12.26
C GLU A 143 7.13 20.35 11.77
N TYR A 144 7.34 19.38 12.66
CA TYR A 144 7.99 18.12 12.32
C TYR A 144 7.25 17.36 11.23
N GLU A 145 5.95 17.10 11.42
CA GLU A 145 5.12 16.34 10.46
C GLU A 145 5.10 16.99 9.08
N SER A 146 5.05 18.32 9.04
CA SER A 146 5.09 19.07 7.79
C SER A 146 6.43 18.86 7.07
N ARG A 147 7.55 19.15 7.75
CA ARG A 147 8.92 19.09 7.19
C ARG A 147 9.44 17.66 6.96
N LEU A 148 8.81 16.65 7.56
CA LEU A 148 9.23 15.25 7.41
C LEU A 148 9.22 14.81 5.95
N THR A 149 8.24 15.28 5.17
CA THR A 149 8.15 14.99 3.73
C THR A 149 9.39 15.45 2.95
N GLU A 150 9.94 16.63 3.26
CA GLU A 150 11.18 17.12 2.63
C GLU A 150 12.37 16.23 2.99
N THR A 151 12.45 15.80 4.25
CA THR A 151 13.50 14.88 4.71
C THR A 151 13.41 13.51 4.01
N MET A 152 12.19 12.98 3.83
CA MET A 152 11.99 11.73 3.08
C MET A 152 12.36 11.90 1.61
N ALA A 153 11.98 13.01 0.98
CA ALA A 153 12.34 13.30 -0.41
C ALA A 153 13.86 13.34 -0.65
N GLU A 154 14.65 13.74 0.34
CA GLU A 154 16.11 13.82 0.26
C GLU A 154 16.84 12.52 0.67
N THR A 155 16.14 11.55 1.28
CA THR A 155 16.75 10.34 1.86
C THR A 155 16.15 9.08 1.27
N ASN A 156 16.92 7.99 1.21
CA ASN A 156 16.40 6.70 0.76
C ASN A 156 15.56 6.02 1.87
N CYS A 157 14.50 6.70 2.31
CA CYS A 157 13.67 6.36 3.45
C CYS A 157 12.18 6.50 3.13
N LEU A 158 11.36 5.60 3.66
CA LEU A 158 9.91 5.61 3.61
C LEU A 158 9.34 5.63 5.02
N ALA A 159 8.40 6.54 5.30
CA ALA A 159 7.80 6.69 6.64
C ALA A 159 6.27 6.52 6.64
N LEU A 160 5.77 5.70 7.56
CA LEU A 160 4.35 5.53 7.87
C LEU A 160 4.02 6.02 9.29
N CYS A 161 3.39 7.19 9.39
CA CYS A 161 2.91 7.74 10.65
C CYS A 161 1.51 7.18 11.00
N GLN A 162 1.31 6.68 12.23
CA GLN A 162 0.08 6.00 12.61
C GLN A 162 -0.73 6.83 13.62
N TYR A 163 -1.99 7.14 13.31
CA TYR A 163 -2.86 8.01 14.12
C TYR A 163 -4.19 7.34 14.48
N ASN A 164 -4.52 7.35 15.78
CA ASN A 164 -5.79 6.85 16.26
C ASN A 164 -6.91 7.91 16.07
N TRP A 165 -7.86 7.63 15.18
CA TRP A 165 -9.00 8.50 14.85
C TRP A 165 -9.82 8.92 16.07
N ARG A 166 -10.02 8.02 17.04
CA ARG A 166 -10.84 8.30 18.23
C ARG A 166 -10.13 9.16 19.27
N ARG A 167 -8.80 9.19 19.24
CA ARG A 167 -7.99 9.90 20.25
C ARG A 167 -7.52 11.25 19.76
N PHE A 168 -7.25 11.41 18.47
CA PHE A 168 -6.72 12.65 17.92
C PHE A 168 -7.80 13.73 17.80
N PRO A 169 -7.55 14.96 18.31
CA PRO A 169 -8.45 16.10 18.11
C PRO A 169 -8.69 16.40 16.63
N PRO A 170 -9.91 16.84 16.24
CA PRO A 170 -10.22 17.14 14.84
C PRO A 170 -9.28 18.14 14.17
N GLY A 171 -8.78 19.14 14.90
CA GLY A 171 -7.79 20.09 14.39
C GLY A 171 -6.49 19.42 13.97
N LEU A 172 -5.96 18.52 14.81
CA LEU A 172 -4.76 17.76 14.45
C LEU A 172 -5.03 16.81 13.29
N ILE A 173 -6.19 16.17 13.22
CA ILE A 173 -6.56 15.33 12.06
C ILE A 173 -6.50 16.14 10.75
N LEU A 174 -7.01 17.37 10.75
CA LEU A 174 -6.93 18.26 9.57
C LEU A 174 -5.49 18.62 9.22
N ASP A 175 -4.65 18.89 10.21
CA ASP A 175 -3.23 19.15 10.00
C ASP A 175 -2.52 17.94 9.38
N LEU A 176 -2.81 16.73 9.88
CA LEU A 176 -2.26 15.48 9.36
C LEU A 176 -2.62 15.24 7.90
N ILE A 177 -3.88 15.51 7.53
CA ILE A 177 -4.32 15.47 6.13
C ILE A 177 -3.60 16.55 5.30
N ARG A 178 -3.17 17.66 5.87
CA ARG A 178 -2.45 18.70 5.11
C ARG A 178 -0.96 18.44 5.03
N THR A 179 -0.36 17.65 5.92
CA THR A 179 1.08 17.40 5.95
C THR A 179 1.54 16.12 5.24
N HIS A 180 0.63 15.17 4.97
CA HIS A 180 0.99 13.88 4.36
C HIS A 180 0.57 13.79 2.88
N PRO A 181 1.50 13.58 1.94
CA PRO A 181 1.20 13.34 0.53
C PRO A 181 0.34 12.11 0.25
N ILE A 182 0.37 11.12 1.15
CA ILE A 182 -0.35 9.87 1.03
C ILE A 182 -1.09 9.59 2.34
N VAL A 183 -2.36 9.19 2.24
CA VAL A 183 -3.19 8.86 3.40
C VAL A 183 -3.76 7.46 3.21
N VAL A 184 -3.52 6.58 4.17
CA VAL A 184 -4.22 5.31 4.30
C VAL A 184 -5.42 5.54 5.20
N TYR A 185 -6.61 5.40 4.61
CA TYR A 185 -7.87 5.45 5.33
C TYR A 185 -8.61 4.15 5.11
N ARG A 186 -8.82 3.40 6.20
CA ARG A 186 -9.32 2.02 6.17
C ARG A 186 -8.40 1.15 5.30
N ASP A 187 -8.92 0.58 4.22
CA ASP A 187 -8.26 -0.35 3.32
C ASP A 187 -7.76 0.29 2.02
N VAL A 188 -7.79 1.64 1.93
CA VAL A 188 -7.42 2.36 0.70
C VAL A 188 -6.22 3.26 0.95
N VAL A 189 -5.22 3.16 0.05
CA VAL A 189 -4.07 4.08 -0.01
C VAL A 189 -4.41 5.20 -0.98
N CYS A 190 -4.55 6.42 -0.48
CA CYS A 190 -4.98 7.59 -1.23
C CYS A 190 -3.80 8.53 -1.48
N ARG A 191 -3.59 8.95 -2.73
CA ARG A 191 -2.79 10.15 -3.01
C ARG A 191 -3.59 11.37 -2.58
N ASN A 192 -2.98 12.20 -1.77
CA ASN A 192 -3.70 13.21 -1.03
C ASN A 192 -3.75 14.56 -1.75
N LEU A 193 -4.92 14.88 -2.29
CA LEU A 193 -5.22 16.15 -2.96
C LEU A 193 -4.95 17.38 -2.06
N TYR A 194 -5.15 17.23 -0.75
CA TYR A 194 -5.11 18.30 0.23
C TYR A 194 -3.72 18.57 0.81
N TYR A 195 -2.72 17.76 0.44
CA TYR A 195 -1.35 17.95 0.88
C TYR A 195 -0.83 19.35 0.51
N ALA A 196 -0.34 20.06 1.52
CA ALA A 196 0.28 21.37 1.41
C ALA A 196 1.79 21.25 1.70
N PRO A 197 2.67 21.76 0.81
CA PRO A 197 4.10 21.81 1.08
C PRO A 197 4.41 22.59 2.36
N PRO A 198 5.54 22.32 3.05
CA PRO A 198 5.78 22.86 4.39
C PRO A 198 5.76 24.39 4.47
N ARG A 199 6.29 25.06 3.45
CA ARG A 199 6.25 26.52 3.34
C ARG A 199 4.84 27.09 3.28
N GLU A 200 3.93 26.44 2.56
CA GLU A 200 2.53 26.88 2.47
C GLU A 200 1.75 26.56 3.75
N PHE A 201 2.04 25.40 4.36
CA PHE A 201 1.35 24.94 5.56
C PHE A 201 1.73 25.78 6.79
N LEU A 202 3.02 26.08 7.00
CA LEU A 202 3.51 26.83 8.16
C LEU A 202 3.31 28.35 8.02
N GLU A 203 3.27 28.87 6.79
CA GLU A 203 3.06 30.30 6.51
C GLU A 203 1.85 30.51 5.57
N PRO A 204 0.60 30.38 6.07
CA PRO A 204 -0.63 30.36 5.26
C PRO A 204 -1.03 31.71 4.64
N ALA A 205 -0.10 32.67 4.51
CA ALA A 205 -0.40 34.05 4.13
C ALA A 205 -0.84 34.26 2.67
N GLN A 206 -1.02 33.21 1.85
CA GLN A 206 -1.37 33.34 0.43
C GLN A 206 -2.47 32.39 -0.02
N PRO A 207 -3.75 32.74 0.26
CA PRO A 207 -4.91 31.96 -0.18
C PRO A 207 -4.94 31.69 -1.68
N MET A 208 -4.42 32.62 -2.49
CA MET A 208 -4.35 32.43 -3.94
C MET A 208 -3.39 31.30 -4.34
N ARG A 209 -2.24 31.15 -3.67
CA ARG A 209 -1.32 30.03 -3.93
C ARG A 209 -1.94 28.69 -3.56
N GLU A 210 -2.63 28.65 -2.42
CA GLU A 210 -3.36 27.45 -2.00
C GLU A 210 -4.45 27.08 -3.01
N ALA A 211 -5.25 28.05 -3.44
CA ALA A 211 -6.28 27.85 -4.46
C ALA A 211 -5.70 27.36 -5.79
N GLU A 212 -4.62 27.97 -6.27
CA GLU A 212 -3.91 27.54 -7.50
C GLU A 212 -3.37 26.11 -7.38
N ARG A 213 -2.77 25.75 -6.24
CA ARG A 213 -2.29 24.39 -5.97
C ARG A 213 -3.45 23.40 -5.99
N LEU A 214 -4.55 23.68 -5.29
CA LEU A 214 -5.71 22.80 -5.23
C LEU A 214 -6.36 22.64 -6.62
N LEU A 215 -6.52 23.73 -7.39
CA LEU A 215 -7.05 23.67 -8.76
C LEU A 215 -6.15 22.85 -9.68
N ARG A 216 -4.83 22.99 -9.56
CA ARG A 216 -3.86 22.15 -10.30
C ARG A 216 -4.01 20.68 -9.92
N ASN A 217 -4.01 20.36 -8.63
CA ASN A 217 -4.14 18.98 -8.14
C ASN A 217 -5.47 18.36 -8.61
N ILE A 218 -6.59 19.11 -8.58
CA ILE A 218 -7.90 18.66 -9.05
C ILE A 218 -7.84 18.32 -10.54
N ARG A 219 -7.26 19.20 -11.35
CA ARG A 219 -7.11 18.99 -12.78
C ARG A 219 -6.24 17.78 -13.09
N GLU A 220 -5.11 17.61 -12.41
CA GLU A 220 -4.21 16.47 -12.60
C GLU A 220 -4.91 15.15 -12.23
N HIS A 221 -5.66 15.13 -11.14
CA HIS A 221 -6.41 13.96 -10.71
C HIS A 221 -7.51 13.58 -11.71
N GLU A 222 -8.26 14.57 -12.22
CA GLU A 222 -9.27 14.35 -13.25
C GLU A 222 -8.66 13.81 -14.55
N GLN A 223 -7.51 14.35 -14.98
CA GLN A 223 -6.78 13.85 -16.15
C GLN A 223 -6.32 12.40 -15.97
N GLN A 224 -5.88 12.02 -14.76
CA GLN A 224 -5.51 10.63 -14.45
C GLN A 224 -6.71 9.69 -14.52
N ILE A 225 -7.86 10.09 -13.97
CA ILE A 225 -9.11 9.32 -14.05
C ILE A 225 -9.50 9.11 -15.51
N GLN A 226 -9.48 10.16 -16.32
CA GLN A 226 -9.84 10.10 -17.74
C GLN A 226 -8.90 9.17 -18.51
N HIS A 227 -7.59 9.27 -18.28
CA HIS A 227 -6.60 8.40 -18.92
C HIS A 227 -6.81 6.93 -18.55
N LEU A 228 -7.02 6.62 -17.27
CA LEU A 228 -7.29 5.25 -16.80
C LEU A 228 -8.60 4.70 -17.37
N THR A 229 -9.63 5.54 -17.45
CA THR A 229 -10.93 5.16 -18.03
C THR A 229 -10.81 4.83 -19.51
N GLN A 230 -10.04 5.62 -20.28
CA GLN A 230 -9.76 5.36 -21.69
C GLN A 230 -8.94 4.07 -21.87
N ALA A 231 -7.89 3.87 -21.05
CA ALA A 231 -7.09 2.66 -21.10
C ALA A 231 -7.91 1.40 -20.79
N LEU A 232 -8.81 1.48 -19.80
CA LEU A 232 -9.73 0.38 -19.48
C LEU A 232 -10.69 0.09 -20.63
N GLY A 233 -11.23 1.14 -21.27
CA GLY A 233 -12.09 1.00 -22.45
C GLY A 233 -11.38 0.30 -23.61
N ALA A 234 -10.15 0.72 -23.92
CA ALA A 234 -9.35 0.12 -24.99
C ALA A 234 -9.06 -1.38 -24.75
N VAL A 235 -8.71 -1.75 -23.51
CA VAL A 235 -8.48 -3.16 -23.16
C VAL A 235 -9.77 -3.98 -23.27
N ASN A 236 -10.92 -3.41 -22.91
CA ASN A 236 -12.19 -4.10 -23.04
C ASN A 236 -12.57 -4.32 -24.52
N GLU A 237 -12.38 -3.32 -25.38
CA GLU A 237 -12.60 -3.45 -26.82
C GLU A 237 -11.66 -4.51 -27.45
N GLU A 238 -10.39 -4.54 -27.06
CA GLU A 238 -9.42 -5.54 -27.52
C GLU A 238 -9.84 -6.95 -27.09
N LEU A 239 -10.32 -7.10 -25.85
CA LEU A 239 -10.81 -8.38 -25.34
C LEU A 239 -12.07 -8.86 -26.09
N GLU A 240 -13.01 -7.97 -26.37
CA GLU A 240 -14.21 -8.28 -27.15
C GLU A 240 -13.87 -8.68 -28.58
N ALA A 241 -12.95 -7.95 -29.24
CA ALA A 241 -12.48 -8.27 -30.58
C ALA A 241 -11.78 -9.64 -30.61
N PHE A 242 -10.94 -9.94 -29.62
CA PHE A 242 -10.29 -11.23 -29.47
C PHE A 242 -11.30 -12.37 -29.28
N ALA A 243 -12.25 -12.19 -28.35
CA ALA A 243 -13.30 -13.17 -28.09
C ALA A 243 -14.17 -13.44 -29.32
N TYR A 244 -14.49 -12.39 -30.08
CA TYR A 244 -15.22 -12.50 -31.35
C TYR A 244 -14.44 -13.28 -32.41
N SER A 245 -13.15 -12.96 -32.62
CA SER A 245 -12.29 -13.64 -33.58
C SER A 245 -12.16 -15.12 -33.26
N VAL A 246 -11.85 -15.48 -32.01
CA VAL A 246 -11.71 -16.87 -31.58
C VAL A 246 -13.03 -17.64 -31.76
N SER A 247 -14.16 -17.04 -31.39
CA SER A 247 -15.48 -17.66 -31.57
C SER A 247 -15.82 -17.90 -33.04
N HIS A 248 -15.46 -16.96 -33.92
CA HIS A 248 -15.64 -17.09 -35.35
C HIS A 248 -14.77 -18.21 -35.93
N ASP A 249 -13.48 -18.22 -35.59
CA ASP A 249 -12.50 -19.17 -36.11
C ASP A 249 -12.75 -20.60 -35.61
N LEU A 250 -13.30 -20.76 -34.41
CA LEU A 250 -13.73 -22.06 -33.87
C LEU A 250 -15.06 -22.55 -34.46
N ARG A 251 -15.89 -21.67 -35.03
CA ARG A 251 -17.23 -22.04 -35.52
C ARG A 251 -17.17 -23.06 -36.65
N ALA A 252 -16.34 -22.82 -37.67
CA ALA A 252 -16.22 -23.72 -38.81
C ALA A 252 -15.69 -25.13 -38.44
N PRO A 253 -14.57 -25.28 -37.72
CA PRO A 253 -14.10 -26.60 -37.32
C PRO A 253 -15.08 -27.33 -36.38
N LEU A 254 -15.72 -26.64 -35.43
CA LEU A 254 -16.74 -27.25 -34.57
C LEU A 254 -17.97 -27.71 -35.37
N HIS A 255 -18.40 -26.91 -36.36
CA HIS A 255 -19.49 -27.30 -37.25
C HIS A 255 -19.13 -28.54 -38.08
N HIS A 256 -17.91 -28.62 -38.62
CA HIS A 256 -17.44 -29.80 -39.34
C HIS A 256 -17.37 -31.03 -38.44
N ILE A 257 -16.83 -30.91 -37.22
CA ILE A 257 -16.78 -32.02 -36.25
C ILE A 257 -18.19 -32.54 -35.94
N ASN A 258 -19.15 -31.64 -35.70
CA ASN A 258 -20.54 -32.02 -35.45
C ASN A 258 -21.19 -32.69 -36.69
N GLY A 259 -20.93 -32.15 -37.89
CA GLY A 259 -21.43 -32.72 -39.16
C GLY A 259 -20.88 -34.13 -39.43
N PHE A 260 -19.57 -34.34 -39.31
CA PHE A 260 -18.97 -35.67 -39.45
C PHE A 260 -19.44 -36.63 -38.37
N SER A 261 -19.58 -36.16 -37.12
CA SER A 261 -20.16 -36.96 -36.04
C SER A 261 -21.57 -37.44 -36.37
N GLN A 262 -22.38 -36.61 -37.02
CA GLN A 262 -23.74 -36.96 -37.40
C GLN A 262 -23.80 -37.95 -38.57
N LEU A 263 -22.99 -37.74 -39.61
CA LEU A 263 -22.84 -38.70 -40.72
C LEU A 263 -22.42 -40.08 -40.21
N LEU A 264 -21.50 -40.14 -39.24
CA LEU A 264 -21.06 -41.40 -38.63
C LEU A 264 -22.19 -42.14 -37.91
N VAL A 265 -23.06 -41.42 -37.21
CA VAL A 265 -24.25 -42.00 -36.55
C VAL A 265 -25.23 -42.55 -37.57
N GLU A 266 -25.48 -41.81 -38.67
CA GLU A 266 -26.39 -42.23 -39.74
C GLU A 266 -25.87 -43.47 -40.49
N GLU A 267 -24.56 -43.56 -40.73
CA GLU A 267 -23.94 -44.66 -41.46
C GLU A 267 -23.80 -45.94 -40.62
N LEU A 268 -23.54 -45.82 -39.31
CA LEU A 268 -23.47 -46.97 -38.40
C LEU A 268 -24.85 -47.50 -37.99
N GLY A 269 -25.89 -46.67 -38.02
CA GLY A 269 -27.28 -47.06 -37.79
C GLY A 269 -27.50 -47.89 -36.51
N SER A 270 -28.20 -49.02 -36.63
CA SER A 270 -28.46 -49.93 -35.51
C SER A 270 -27.27 -50.81 -35.10
N GLY A 271 -26.14 -50.72 -35.81
CA GLY A 271 -24.91 -51.47 -35.51
C GLY A 271 -23.95 -50.76 -34.56
N ILE A 272 -24.28 -49.54 -34.13
CA ILE A 272 -23.40 -48.76 -33.24
C ILE A 272 -23.35 -49.35 -31.83
N ASP A 273 -22.15 -49.54 -31.30
CA ASP A 273 -21.99 -50.00 -29.92
C ASP A 273 -22.27 -48.85 -28.92
N PRO A 274 -22.65 -49.17 -27.67
CA PRO A 274 -23.02 -48.17 -26.68
C PRO A 274 -21.91 -47.16 -26.34
N THR A 275 -20.63 -47.56 -26.44
CA THR A 275 -19.49 -46.71 -26.12
C THR A 275 -19.26 -45.69 -27.22
N SER A 276 -19.29 -46.11 -28.49
CA SER A 276 -19.20 -45.21 -29.64
C SER A 276 -20.35 -44.21 -29.68
N ALA A 277 -21.58 -44.65 -29.38
CA ALA A 277 -22.74 -43.76 -29.28
C ALA A 277 -22.58 -42.70 -28.18
N HIS A 278 -22.02 -43.09 -27.02
CA HIS A 278 -21.73 -42.15 -25.93
C HIS A 278 -20.71 -41.07 -26.34
N TYR A 279 -19.62 -41.45 -27.00
CA TYR A 279 -18.61 -40.48 -27.44
C TYR A 279 -19.13 -39.51 -28.52
N LEU A 280 -19.90 -39.99 -29.49
CA LEU A 280 -20.50 -39.13 -30.51
C LEU A 280 -21.54 -38.18 -29.91
N THR A 281 -22.26 -38.61 -28.86
CA THR A 281 -23.15 -37.71 -28.11
C THR A 281 -22.35 -36.63 -27.39
N ARG A 282 -21.26 -37.00 -26.71
CA ARG A 282 -20.35 -36.07 -26.01
C ARG A 282 -19.65 -35.06 -26.91
N ILE A 283 -19.35 -35.41 -28.16
CA ILE A 283 -18.74 -34.50 -29.15
C ILE A 283 -19.73 -33.40 -29.59
N ARG A 284 -21.04 -33.61 -29.39
CA ARG A 284 -22.12 -32.74 -29.85
C ARG A 284 -22.76 -31.91 -28.73
N GLU A 285 -22.44 -32.18 -27.47
CA GLU A 285 -22.80 -31.38 -26.28
C GLU A 285 -21.84 -30.20 -26.10
#